data_AF-B2W2E0-F1
#
_entry.id   AF-B2W2E0-F1
#
_cell.length_a   1.000
_cell.length_b   1.000
_cell.length_c   1.000
_cell.angle_alpha   90.00
_cell.angle_beta   90.00
_cell.angle_gamma   90.00
#
_symmetry.space_group_name_H-M   'P 1'
#
loop_
_entity.id
_entity.type
_entity.pdbx_description
1 polymer ?
#
loop_
_entity_poly.entity_id
_entity_poly.type
_entity_poly.pdbx_seq_one_letter_code
_entity_poly.pdbx_strand_id
1 'polypeptide(L)'
;MSKTTPVPVRTTAFEPYMRAAIEKVYHYTPSAIFKPHPGYAAAPNLRSEVTNTIILFTGSFNPPHLGHKLLLTHAFFRSSFENAVAATILPGPNPNEKEDYLDEKFPQALEEAISKDGFRVSPVTVWGVDCLDSTTELQHRGELWEESVFSDAGRALEQHTDNGTPVKLHHYLNWKIQSEVYERLLARIEQGEFATQVITQLLYPLQAQIIERDFQKPEDLEKQARNVLSVSLRESGHPWICKNRKDPEIVVRFVPARSLLLAQGMSDLSSAYIRNIVEIHGPDGAGEILVDALTGKALNPIIFESMLESKRRIE
;
A
#
# COMPACT_ATOMS: atom_id res chain seq x y z
N MET A 1 4.74 9.48 47.64
CA MET A 1 4.87 9.36 46.17
C MET A 1 4.94 7.89 45.83
N SER A 2 3.86 7.32 45.29
CA SER A 2 3.84 5.92 44.85
C SER A 2 4.68 5.81 43.57
N LYS A 3 5.74 4.99 43.59
CA LYS A 3 6.51 4.66 42.39
C LYS A 3 5.66 3.70 41.56
N THR A 4 4.99 4.20 40.53
CA THR A 4 4.38 3.36 39.50
C THR A 4 5.48 2.53 38.86
N THR A 5 5.43 1.22 39.11
CA THR A 5 6.37 0.28 38.49
C THR A 5 6.00 0.19 37.01
N PRO A 6 6.95 0.38 36.07
CA PRO A 6 6.64 0.31 34.65
C PRO A 6 6.10 -1.09 34.31
N VAL A 7 4.95 -1.13 33.64
CA VAL A 7 4.35 -2.37 33.14
C VAL A 7 5.31 -2.96 32.09
N PRO A 8 5.66 -4.26 32.16
CA PRO A 8 6.52 -4.88 31.16
C PRO A 8 5.93 -4.78 29.76
N VAL A 9 6.75 -4.35 28.79
CA VAL A 9 6.39 -4.36 27.37
C VAL A 9 6.28 -5.81 26.91
N ARG A 10 5.09 -6.22 26.47
CA ARG A 10 4.84 -7.54 25.88
C ARG A 10 4.91 -7.42 24.36
N THR A 11 5.53 -8.41 23.74
CA THR A 11 5.56 -8.57 22.28
C THR A 11 5.06 -9.95 21.88
N THR A 12 4.44 -10.04 20.70
CA THR A 12 3.94 -11.31 20.15
C THR A 12 3.93 -11.24 18.63
N ALA A 13 4.04 -12.38 17.94
CA ALA A 13 3.96 -12.42 16.48
C ALA A 13 2.55 -12.04 16.00
N PHE A 14 2.45 -11.26 14.93
CA PHE A 14 1.17 -10.84 14.34
C PHE A 14 0.47 -11.96 13.54
N GLU A 15 1.24 -12.88 12.96
CA GLU A 15 0.74 -13.92 12.05
C GLU A 15 -0.43 -14.76 12.60
N PRO A 16 -0.42 -15.26 13.86
CA PRO A 16 -1.52 -16.07 14.39
C PRO A 16 -2.86 -15.32 14.42
N TYR A 17 -2.86 -14.03 14.75
CA TYR A 17 -4.08 -13.20 14.77
C TYR A 17 -4.65 -13.01 13.37
N MET A 18 -3.77 -12.79 12.39
CA MET A 18 -4.16 -12.63 11.00
C MET A 18 -4.76 -13.93 10.43
N ARG A 19 -4.20 -15.09 10.75
CA ARG A 19 -4.78 -16.40 10.40
C ARG A 19 -6.16 -16.58 11.02
N ALA A 20 -6.32 -16.32 12.32
CA ALA A 20 -7.60 -16.42 13.01
C ALA A 20 -8.67 -15.47 12.43
N ALA A 21 -8.29 -14.25 12.04
CA ALA A 21 -9.19 -13.30 11.40
C ALA A 21 -9.62 -13.78 10.00
N ILE A 22 -8.68 -14.31 9.22
CA ILE A 22 -8.96 -14.86 7.89
C ILE A 22 -9.86 -16.09 7.94
N GLU A 23 -9.67 -17.02 8.89
CA GLU A 23 -10.53 -18.22 9.03
C GLU A 23 -12.00 -17.86 9.30
N LYS A 24 -12.25 -16.74 9.98
CA LYS A 24 -13.61 -16.24 10.23
C LYS A 24 -14.28 -15.66 8.99
N VAL A 25 -13.49 -15.17 8.04
CA VAL A 25 -13.99 -14.38 6.91
C VAL A 25 -13.91 -15.16 5.59
N TYR A 26 -12.95 -16.08 5.47
CA TYR A 26 -12.80 -16.99 4.36
C TYR A 26 -13.09 -18.42 4.84
N HIS A 27 -14.21 -18.98 4.38
CA HIS A 27 -14.57 -20.37 4.64
C HIS A 27 -13.55 -21.38 4.08
N TYR A 28 -12.70 -20.94 3.13
CA TYR A 28 -11.57 -21.71 2.62
C TYR A 28 -10.38 -20.76 2.44
N THR A 29 -9.36 -20.87 3.29
CA THR A 29 -8.09 -20.20 3.02
C THR A 29 -6.98 -21.22 2.76
N PRO A 30 -6.35 -21.20 1.57
CA PRO A 30 -5.19 -22.04 1.31
C PRO A 30 -4.09 -21.83 2.35
N SER A 31 -3.52 -22.93 2.87
CA SER A 31 -2.41 -22.88 3.84
C SER A 31 -1.16 -22.14 3.32
N ALA A 32 -1.06 -21.96 2.01
CA ALA A 32 0.07 -21.33 1.32
C ALA A 32 0.09 -19.79 1.34
N ILE A 33 -0.94 -19.11 1.87
CA ILE A 33 -1.03 -17.63 1.83
C ILE A 33 0.06 -16.93 2.67
N PHE A 34 0.57 -17.59 3.71
CA PHE A 34 1.54 -17.03 4.65
C PHE A 34 2.90 -17.72 4.56
N LYS A 35 3.42 -17.91 3.34
CA LYS A 35 4.79 -18.40 3.20
C LYS A 35 5.76 -17.24 3.42
N PRO A 36 6.63 -17.28 4.44
CA PRO A 36 7.65 -16.26 4.59
C PRO A 36 8.54 -16.25 3.36
N HIS A 37 8.78 -15.06 2.81
CA HIS A 37 9.71 -14.91 1.72
C HIS A 37 11.15 -15.03 2.28
N PRO A 38 12.01 -15.88 1.71
CA PRO A 38 13.32 -16.21 2.28
C PRO A 38 14.26 -15.01 2.45
N GLY A 39 13.99 -13.90 1.75
CA GLY A 39 14.74 -12.64 1.85
C GLY A 39 14.27 -11.64 2.91
N TYR A 40 13.20 -11.90 3.68
CA TYR A 40 12.69 -10.98 4.71
C TYR A 40 12.68 -11.65 6.10
N ALA A 41 13.42 -11.08 7.04
CA ALA A 41 14.04 -11.84 8.14
C ALA A 41 13.20 -12.01 9.43
N ALA A 42 12.00 -11.45 9.57
CA ALA A 42 11.16 -11.72 10.75
C ALA A 42 9.67 -11.46 10.48
N ALA A 43 8.81 -12.30 11.05
CA ALA A 43 7.38 -12.01 11.14
C ALA A 43 7.18 -10.73 11.98
N PRO A 44 6.26 -9.83 11.59
CA PRO A 44 6.03 -8.60 12.34
C PRO A 44 5.48 -8.91 13.73
N ASN A 45 5.96 -8.16 14.73
CA ASN A 45 5.53 -8.33 16.12
C ASN A 45 4.61 -7.17 16.54
N LEU A 46 3.56 -7.51 17.29
CA LEU A 46 2.74 -6.56 18.02
C LEU A 46 3.44 -6.13 19.31
N ARG A 47 3.14 -4.91 19.75
CA ARG A 47 3.65 -4.29 20.98
C ARG A 47 2.48 -3.81 21.84
N SER A 48 2.47 -4.13 23.14
CA SER A 48 1.33 -3.88 24.02
C SER A 48 1.16 -2.41 24.47
N GLU A 49 2.23 -1.64 24.44
CA GLU A 49 2.31 -0.27 24.93
C GLU A 49 1.88 0.77 23.88
N VAL A 50 1.86 0.37 22.60
CA VAL A 50 1.45 1.22 21.48
C VAL A 50 0.16 0.70 20.84
N THR A 51 -0.42 1.52 19.97
CA THR A 51 -1.43 1.06 19.01
C THR A 51 -0.68 0.60 17.77
N ASN A 52 -0.88 -0.66 17.37
CA ASN A 52 -0.23 -1.26 16.21
C ASN A 52 -1.06 -0.92 14.97
N THR A 53 -0.47 -0.29 13.97
CA THR A 53 -1.17 0.10 12.75
C THR A 53 -1.10 -1.02 11.71
N ILE A 54 -2.26 -1.39 11.14
CA ILE A 54 -2.37 -2.38 10.06
C ILE A 54 -2.93 -1.69 8.85
N ILE A 55 -2.19 -1.74 7.74
CA ILE A 55 -2.65 -1.16 6.48
C ILE A 55 -3.49 -2.18 5.73
N LEU A 56 -4.68 -1.79 5.30
CA LEU A 56 -5.62 -2.59 4.55
C LEU A 56 -5.76 -1.99 3.15
N PHE A 57 -5.48 -2.78 2.12
CA PHE A 57 -5.66 -2.33 0.75
C PHE A 57 -6.75 -3.13 0.07
N THR A 58 -7.90 -2.49 -0.08
CA THR A 58 -9.10 -3.07 -0.66
C THR A 58 -9.23 -2.66 -2.13
N GLY A 59 -9.61 -3.60 -3.00
CA GLY A 59 -9.83 -3.29 -4.42
C GLY A 59 -10.08 -4.54 -5.26
N SER A 60 -10.53 -4.37 -6.51
CA SER A 60 -10.81 -5.52 -7.38
C SER A 60 -9.54 -6.27 -7.82
N PHE A 61 -8.39 -5.59 -7.87
CA PHE A 61 -7.12 -6.12 -8.38
C PHE A 61 -7.29 -6.93 -9.68
N ASN A 62 -8.06 -6.41 -10.65
CA ASN A 62 -8.48 -7.16 -11.84
C ASN A 62 -7.99 -6.50 -13.15
N PRO A 63 -6.73 -6.73 -13.55
CA PRO A 63 -5.72 -7.56 -12.87
C PRO A 63 -4.80 -6.77 -11.91
N PRO A 64 -4.03 -7.46 -11.05
CA PRO A 64 -3.03 -6.81 -10.21
C PRO A 64 -1.88 -6.25 -11.07
N HIS A 65 -1.54 -4.98 -10.87
CA HIS A 65 -0.49 -4.28 -11.63
C HIS A 65 0.46 -3.51 -10.72
N LEU A 66 1.54 -3.01 -11.30
CA LEU A 66 2.60 -2.28 -10.62
C LEU A 66 2.05 -1.05 -9.87
N GLY A 67 1.08 -0.33 -10.44
CA GLY A 67 0.40 0.77 -9.76
C GLY A 67 -0.19 0.40 -8.39
N HIS A 68 -0.78 -0.80 -8.23
CA HIS A 68 -1.27 -1.29 -6.93
C HIS A 68 -0.12 -1.51 -5.95
N LYS A 69 0.95 -2.18 -6.39
CA LYS A 69 2.14 -2.42 -5.55
C LYS A 69 2.74 -1.10 -5.08
N LEU A 70 2.93 -0.15 -6.00
CA LEU A 70 3.51 1.15 -5.71
C LEU A 70 2.62 1.93 -4.72
N LEU A 71 1.31 1.97 -4.93
CA LEU A 71 0.38 2.60 -3.99
C LEU A 71 0.52 2.01 -2.57
N LEU A 72 0.49 0.68 -2.43
CA LEU A 72 0.59 0.02 -1.13
C LEU A 72 1.95 0.24 -0.46
N THR A 73 3.05 0.03 -1.18
CA THR A 73 4.40 0.16 -0.61
C THR A 73 4.68 1.60 -0.23
N HIS A 74 4.25 2.55 -1.07
CA HIS A 74 4.41 3.96 -0.82
C HIS A 74 3.56 4.42 0.38
N ALA A 75 2.30 3.99 0.46
CA ALA A 75 1.47 4.23 1.63
C ALA A 75 2.13 3.63 2.89
N PHE A 76 2.63 2.39 2.84
CA PHE A 76 3.25 1.75 4.01
C PHE A 76 4.53 2.43 4.48
N PHE A 77 5.47 2.70 3.59
CA PHE A 77 6.78 3.22 3.96
C PHE A 77 6.83 4.74 4.11
N ARG A 78 5.91 5.50 3.51
CA ARG A 78 5.92 6.98 3.53
C ARG A 78 4.76 7.65 4.24
N SER A 79 3.72 6.94 4.65
CA SER A 79 2.71 7.50 5.58
C SER A 79 3.29 7.78 6.97
N SER A 80 4.39 7.11 7.33
CA SER A 80 5.10 7.21 8.61
C SER A 80 4.24 6.93 9.84
N PHE A 81 3.25 6.06 9.72
CA PHE A 81 2.58 5.50 10.88
C PHE A 81 3.61 5.01 11.88
N GLU A 82 3.54 5.51 13.12
CA GLU A 82 4.59 5.31 14.11
C GLU A 82 4.84 3.82 14.39
N ASN A 83 3.79 3.01 14.27
CA ASN A 83 3.81 1.58 14.56
C ASN A 83 3.08 0.79 13.46
N ALA A 84 3.27 1.13 12.18
CA ALA A 84 2.83 0.25 11.09
C ALA A 84 3.58 -1.09 11.16
N VAL A 85 2.85 -2.16 11.43
CA VAL A 85 3.43 -3.50 11.60
C VAL A 85 3.18 -4.41 10.40
N ALA A 86 2.10 -4.20 9.64
CA ALA A 86 1.78 -5.00 8.46
C ALA A 86 0.93 -4.25 7.44
N ALA A 87 0.92 -4.76 6.21
CA ALA A 87 0.02 -4.39 5.14
C ALA A 87 -0.66 -5.65 4.58
N THR A 88 -1.97 -5.60 4.38
CA THR A 88 -2.79 -6.72 3.90
C THR A 88 -3.60 -6.28 2.68
N ILE A 89 -3.63 -7.12 1.65
CA ILE A 89 -4.48 -6.93 0.48
C ILE A 89 -5.79 -7.68 0.71
N LEU A 90 -6.91 -6.99 0.55
CA LEU A 90 -8.26 -7.55 0.65
C LEU A 90 -8.92 -7.44 -0.73
N PRO A 91 -8.93 -8.51 -1.54
CA PRO A 91 -9.64 -8.50 -2.81
C PRO A 91 -11.11 -8.14 -2.60
N GLY A 92 -11.63 -7.26 -3.45
CA GLY A 92 -13.02 -6.84 -3.44
C GLY A 92 -13.94 -8.03 -3.76
N PRO A 93 -15.21 -7.97 -3.33
CA PRO A 93 -16.15 -9.06 -3.55
C PRO A 93 -16.33 -9.32 -5.05
N ASN A 94 -16.59 -10.58 -5.39
CA ASN A 94 -17.08 -10.94 -6.71
C ASN A 94 -18.41 -10.18 -6.93
N PRO A 95 -18.59 -9.42 -8.02
CA PRO A 95 -19.83 -8.67 -8.25
C PRO A 95 -21.09 -9.57 -8.32
N ASN A 96 -20.90 -10.88 -8.52
CA ASN A 96 -21.98 -11.87 -8.52
C ASN A 96 -22.27 -12.46 -7.13
N GLU A 97 -21.42 -12.22 -6.14
CA GLU A 97 -21.63 -12.66 -4.76
C GLU A 97 -22.27 -11.50 -4.00
N LYS A 98 -23.59 -11.61 -3.80
CA LYS A 98 -24.30 -10.77 -2.84
C LYS A 98 -23.82 -11.20 -1.45
N GLU A 99 -23.39 -10.24 -0.64
CA GLU A 99 -23.08 -10.41 0.78
C GLU A 99 -21.75 -11.12 1.06
N ASP A 100 -20.69 -10.31 1.12
CA ASP A 100 -19.88 -10.17 2.34
C ASP A 100 -18.82 -9.09 2.12
N TYR A 101 -18.99 -7.94 2.79
CA TYR A 101 -18.00 -6.87 2.82
C TYR A 101 -16.79 -7.35 3.64
N LEU A 102 -15.87 -8.04 2.96
CA LEU A 102 -14.59 -8.48 3.52
C LEU A 102 -13.85 -7.34 4.18
N ASP A 103 -13.97 -6.14 3.60
CA ASP A 103 -13.47 -4.89 4.13
C ASP A 103 -14.03 -4.60 5.52
N GLU A 104 -15.30 -4.90 5.82
CA GLU A 104 -15.88 -4.69 7.16
C GLU A 104 -15.58 -5.82 8.15
N LYS A 105 -15.78 -7.08 7.74
CA LYS A 105 -15.70 -8.23 8.65
C LYS A 105 -14.27 -8.54 9.07
N PHE A 106 -13.30 -8.39 8.17
CA PHE A 106 -11.91 -8.76 8.46
C PHE A 106 -11.29 -7.88 9.56
N PRO A 107 -11.43 -6.55 9.54
CA PRO A 107 -10.82 -5.70 10.56
C PRO A 107 -11.47 -5.89 11.93
N GLN A 108 -12.79 -6.11 11.99
CA GLN A 108 -13.47 -6.50 13.22
C GLN A 108 -12.93 -7.83 13.76
N ALA A 109 -12.84 -8.86 12.91
CA ALA A 109 -12.31 -10.16 13.30
C ALA A 109 -10.85 -10.09 13.79
N LEU A 110 -10.05 -9.22 13.18
CA LEU A 110 -8.66 -8.96 13.55
C LEU A 110 -8.56 -8.23 14.88
N GLU A 111 -9.34 -7.16 15.08
CA GLU A 111 -9.40 -6.41 16.33
C GLU A 111 -9.85 -7.30 17.49
N GLU A 112 -10.89 -8.11 17.30
CA GLU A 112 -11.33 -9.10 18.28
C GLU A 112 -10.23 -10.12 18.64
N ALA A 113 -9.46 -10.59 17.65
CA ALA A 113 -8.39 -11.54 17.90
C ALA A 113 -7.25 -10.91 18.71
N ILE A 114 -6.85 -9.68 18.37
CA ILE A 114 -5.72 -8.97 18.98
C ILE A 114 -6.06 -8.44 20.38
N SER A 115 -7.26 -7.87 20.53
CA SER A 115 -7.70 -7.26 21.79
C SER A 115 -7.83 -8.27 22.94
N LYS A 116 -8.16 -9.53 22.63
CA LYS A 116 -8.22 -10.64 23.62
C LYS A 116 -6.93 -10.83 24.40
N ASP A 117 -5.79 -10.53 23.78
CA ASP A 117 -4.47 -10.70 24.41
C ASP A 117 -3.93 -9.38 25.01
N GLY A 118 -4.74 -8.31 24.98
CA GLY A 118 -4.42 -6.99 25.54
C GLY A 118 -3.46 -6.18 24.66
N PHE A 119 -3.52 -6.37 23.34
CA PHE A 119 -2.88 -5.51 22.36
C PHE A 119 -3.91 -4.59 21.73
N ARG A 120 -3.47 -3.44 21.21
CA ARG A 120 -4.32 -2.50 20.46
C ARG A 120 -3.93 -2.47 19.00
N VAL A 121 -4.92 -2.39 18.13
CA VAL A 121 -4.73 -2.30 16.68
C VAL A 121 -5.52 -1.11 16.14
N SER A 122 -4.99 -0.48 15.09
CA SER A 122 -5.70 0.55 14.33
C SER A 122 -5.60 0.19 12.84
N PRO A 123 -6.70 -0.25 12.22
CA PRO A 123 -6.74 -0.49 10.79
C PRO A 123 -6.75 0.85 10.05
N VAL A 124 -5.94 0.94 8.98
CA VAL A 124 -5.88 2.09 8.09
C VAL A 124 -6.11 1.61 6.67
N THR A 125 -7.03 2.25 5.96
CA THR A 125 -7.35 1.82 4.59
C THR A 125 -6.55 2.59 3.56
N VAL A 126 -6.06 1.91 2.53
CA VAL A 126 -5.39 2.50 1.37
C VAL A 126 -6.34 2.51 0.20
N TRP A 127 -6.44 3.65 -0.46
CA TRP A 127 -7.31 3.86 -1.61
C TRP A 127 -6.55 4.48 -2.78
N GLY A 128 -6.98 4.14 -3.98
CA GLY A 128 -6.56 4.83 -5.19
C GLY A 128 -7.10 6.26 -5.21
N VAL A 129 -6.41 7.15 -5.94
CA VAL A 129 -6.84 8.54 -6.11
C VAL A 129 -8.14 8.68 -6.91
N ASP A 130 -8.55 7.63 -7.61
CA ASP A 130 -9.83 7.53 -8.31
C ASP A 130 -11.04 7.44 -7.38
N CYS A 131 -10.81 7.14 -6.10
CA CYS A 131 -11.83 7.26 -5.06
C CYS A 131 -12.00 8.71 -4.56
N LEU A 132 -11.17 9.66 -5.03
CA LEU A 132 -11.27 11.09 -4.76
C LEU A 132 -11.90 11.80 -5.97
N ASP A 133 -13.23 11.89 -6.02
CA ASP A 133 -13.94 12.66 -7.03
C ASP A 133 -13.92 14.18 -6.69
N SER A 134 -13.79 15.03 -7.71
CA SER A 134 -14.15 16.47 -7.74
C SER A 134 -15.47 16.85 -7.08
N THR A 135 -16.48 15.96 -7.08
CA THR A 135 -17.77 16.19 -6.41
C THR A 135 -17.71 15.88 -4.91
N THR A 136 -16.55 15.44 -4.44
CA THR A 136 -16.03 15.60 -3.08
C THR A 136 -16.71 14.79 -1.97
N GLU A 137 -17.54 13.81 -2.32
CA GLU A 137 -17.84 12.70 -1.42
C GLU A 137 -16.84 11.56 -1.68
N LEU A 138 -16.09 11.16 -0.65
CA LEU A 138 -15.44 9.85 -0.67
C LEU A 138 -16.55 8.84 -0.95
N GLN A 139 -16.53 8.18 -2.11
CA GLN A 139 -17.61 7.31 -2.57
C GLN A 139 -17.98 6.29 -1.47
N HIS A 140 -19.01 6.62 -0.69
CA HIS A 140 -19.77 5.88 0.32
C HIS A 140 -19.10 4.80 1.22
N ARG A 141 -17.76 4.72 1.31
CA ARG A 141 -17.08 3.73 2.18
C ARG A 141 -16.24 4.35 3.30
N GLY A 142 -16.17 5.67 3.37
CA GLY A 142 -15.38 6.40 4.37
C GLY A 142 -15.96 6.37 5.79
N GLU A 143 -17.24 6.03 5.98
CA GLU A 143 -17.86 5.95 7.31
C GLU A 143 -17.38 4.75 8.13
N LEU A 144 -16.77 3.75 7.47
CA LEU A 144 -16.32 2.52 8.12
C LEU A 144 -14.91 2.63 8.70
N TRP A 145 -14.14 3.66 8.32
CA TRP A 145 -12.72 3.75 8.65
C TRP A 145 -12.38 5.10 9.28
N GLU A 146 -11.81 5.05 10.48
CA GLU A 146 -11.27 6.23 11.16
C GLU A 146 -10.12 6.85 10.37
N GLU A 147 -9.35 6.07 9.60
CA GLU A 147 -8.20 6.60 8.87
C GLU A 147 -8.02 6.00 7.48
N SER A 148 -7.78 6.86 6.49
CA SER A 148 -7.55 6.49 5.10
C SER A 148 -6.30 7.17 4.52
N VAL A 149 -5.58 6.46 3.65
CA VAL A 149 -4.38 6.95 2.96
C VAL A 149 -4.56 6.87 1.45
N PHE A 150 -4.19 7.96 0.79
CA PHE A 150 -4.16 8.09 -0.65
C PHE A 150 -2.74 8.39 -1.10
N SER A 151 -2.39 7.97 -2.31
CA SER A 151 -1.13 8.32 -2.94
C SER A 151 -1.29 8.32 -4.45
N ASP A 152 -0.58 9.23 -5.11
CA ASP A 152 -0.44 9.30 -6.56
C ASP A 152 0.67 8.35 -7.10
N ALA A 153 1.11 7.36 -6.32
CA ALA A 153 2.18 6.42 -6.67
C ALA A 153 1.85 5.41 -7.79
N GLY A 154 0.63 5.41 -8.33
CA GLY A 154 0.21 4.55 -9.44
C GLY A 154 -0.64 5.26 -10.50
N ARG A 155 -1.35 6.31 -10.07
CA ARG A 155 -2.18 7.17 -10.91
C ARG A 155 -2.04 8.60 -10.40
N ALA A 156 -1.91 9.56 -11.32
CA ALA A 156 -1.82 10.96 -10.94
C ALA A 156 -3.10 11.43 -10.25
N LEU A 157 -2.97 12.18 -9.16
CA LEU A 157 -4.09 12.95 -8.64
C LEU A 157 -4.33 14.13 -9.59
N GLU A 158 -5.44 14.07 -10.34
CA GLU A 158 -5.80 15.07 -11.36
C GLU A 158 -6.01 16.47 -10.76
N GLN A 159 -6.31 16.55 -9.46
CA GLN A 159 -6.74 17.76 -8.80
C GLN A 159 -5.72 18.24 -7.77
N HIS A 160 -4.75 19.00 -8.26
CA HIS A 160 -3.89 19.84 -7.44
C HIS A 160 -4.16 21.31 -7.72
N THR A 161 -4.00 22.15 -6.70
CA THR A 161 -3.87 23.60 -6.89
C THR A 161 -2.51 23.93 -7.54
N ASP A 162 -2.35 25.15 -8.06
CA ASP A 162 -1.11 25.60 -8.73
C ASP A 162 0.15 25.46 -7.86
N ASN A 163 0.00 25.53 -6.54
CA ASN A 163 1.09 25.34 -5.58
C ASN A 163 1.34 23.86 -5.21
N GLY A 164 0.66 22.92 -5.87
CA GLY A 164 0.77 21.50 -5.59
C GLY A 164 0.12 21.06 -4.28
N THR A 165 -0.87 21.77 -3.75
CA THR A 165 -1.69 21.25 -2.64
C THR A 165 -2.79 20.36 -3.23
N PRO A 166 -3.13 19.21 -2.63
CA PRO A 166 -4.31 18.46 -3.03
C PRO A 166 -5.56 19.34 -2.95
N VAL A 167 -6.48 19.20 -3.91
CA VAL A 167 -7.76 19.93 -3.86
C VAL A 167 -8.52 19.58 -2.58
N LYS A 168 -9.23 20.58 -2.06
CA LYS A 168 -9.97 20.45 -0.81
C LYS A 168 -11.12 19.45 -0.96
N LEU A 169 -11.18 18.49 -0.04
CA LEU A 169 -12.29 17.54 0.06
C LEU A 169 -13.50 18.19 0.76
N HIS A 170 -14.70 17.87 0.30
CA HIS A 170 -15.96 18.33 0.89
C HIS A 170 -16.23 17.55 2.17
N HIS A 171 -16.86 18.21 3.13
CA HIS A 171 -16.93 17.78 4.53
C HIS A 171 -15.59 17.67 5.28
N TYR A 172 -14.44 17.91 4.65
CA TYR A 172 -13.15 17.95 5.36
C TYR A 172 -12.68 19.39 5.63
N LEU A 173 -11.84 19.52 6.66
CA LEU A 173 -11.04 20.71 6.93
C LEU A 173 -9.96 20.87 5.85
N ASN A 174 -9.31 22.04 5.84
CA ASN A 174 -8.20 22.28 4.92
C ASN A 174 -7.05 21.32 5.21
N TRP A 175 -6.36 20.91 4.14
CA TRP A 175 -5.15 20.11 4.23
C TRP A 175 -4.08 20.80 5.07
N LYS A 176 -3.41 20.03 5.92
CA LYS A 176 -2.26 20.44 6.72
C LYS A 176 -1.05 19.64 6.31
N ILE A 177 0.07 20.33 6.12
CA ILE A 177 1.37 19.70 5.88
C ILE A 177 1.79 18.94 7.14
N GLN A 178 2.37 17.76 6.97
CA GLN A 178 2.95 16.95 8.05
C GLN A 178 4.48 17.00 7.97
N SER A 179 5.06 18.15 8.33
CA SER A 179 6.51 18.36 8.27
C SER A 179 7.27 17.41 9.21
N GLU A 180 6.76 17.18 10.42
CA GLU A 180 7.40 16.29 11.41
C GLU A 180 7.50 14.83 10.91
N VAL A 181 6.46 14.36 10.23
CA VAL A 181 6.42 13.05 9.55
C VAL A 181 7.52 12.97 8.49
N TYR A 182 7.65 14.01 7.68
CA TYR A 182 8.64 14.08 6.62
C TYR A 182 10.08 14.08 7.17
N GLU A 183 10.36 14.91 8.18
CA GLU A 183 11.68 14.96 8.82
C GLU A 183 12.03 13.62 9.48
N ARG A 184 11.04 12.98 10.11
CA ARG A 184 11.22 11.64 10.69
C ARG A 184 11.56 10.61 9.61
N LEU A 185 10.91 10.65 8.45
CA LEU A 185 11.24 9.76 7.33
C LEU A 185 12.68 9.97 6.84
N LEU A 186 13.11 11.23 6.68
CA LEU A 186 14.50 11.53 6.33
C LEU A 186 15.48 10.98 7.36
N ALA A 187 15.24 11.22 8.65
CA ALA A 187 16.09 10.70 9.73
C ALA A 187 16.19 9.16 9.70
N ARG A 188 15.08 8.45 9.47
CA ARG A 188 15.07 6.98 9.33
C ARG A 188 15.88 6.48 8.14
N ILE A 189 15.86 7.22 7.03
CA ILE A 189 16.69 6.91 5.84
C ILE A 189 18.18 7.08 6.17
N GLU A 190 18.55 8.17 6.83
CA GLU A 190 19.92 8.46 7.24
C GLU A 190 20.45 7.42 8.25
N GLN A 191 19.60 7.00 9.19
CA GLN A 191 19.89 5.95 10.17
C GLN A 191 19.94 4.54 9.57
N GLY A 192 19.51 4.37 8.32
CA GLY A 192 19.57 3.08 7.64
C GLY A 192 18.47 2.10 8.02
N GLU A 193 17.32 2.58 8.48
CA GLU A 193 16.20 1.71 8.85
C GLU A 193 15.55 1.01 7.65
N PHE A 194 15.78 1.52 6.44
CA PHE A 194 15.27 0.92 5.21
C PHE A 194 16.32 0.00 4.60
N ALA A 195 16.04 -1.30 4.63
CA ALA A 195 16.86 -2.28 3.94
C ALA A 195 16.94 -1.97 2.44
N THR A 196 18.10 -2.17 1.83
CA THR A 196 18.33 -1.93 0.40
C THR A 196 17.25 -2.59 -0.46
N GLN A 197 16.86 -3.82 -0.17
CA GLN A 197 15.84 -4.57 -0.90
C GLN A 197 14.45 -3.91 -0.82
N VAL A 198 14.11 -3.25 0.30
CA VAL A 198 12.85 -2.48 0.39
C VAL A 198 12.88 -1.33 -0.60
N ILE A 199 13.98 -0.59 -0.63
CA ILE A 199 14.14 0.54 -1.53
C ILE A 199 14.13 0.07 -2.98
N THR A 200 14.98 -0.91 -3.30
CA THR A 200 15.21 -1.33 -4.68
C THR A 200 14.12 -2.23 -5.21
N GLN A 201 13.46 -3.06 -4.41
CA GLN A 201 12.46 -4.00 -4.95
C GLN A 201 11.02 -3.54 -4.73
N LEU A 202 10.73 -2.75 -3.69
CA LEU A 202 9.36 -2.37 -3.34
C LEU A 202 9.02 -0.93 -3.72
N LEU A 203 9.92 0.01 -3.44
CA LEU A 203 9.66 1.43 -3.66
C LEU A 203 10.10 1.90 -5.05
N TYR A 204 11.30 1.53 -5.49
CA TYR A 204 11.89 2.03 -6.74
C TYR A 204 12.47 0.89 -7.62
N PRO A 205 11.64 -0.08 -8.04
CA PRO A 205 12.07 -1.27 -8.79
C PRO A 205 12.77 -1.00 -10.12
N LEU A 206 12.50 0.13 -10.77
CA LEU A 206 13.13 0.46 -12.05
C LEU A 206 14.47 1.17 -11.86
N GLN A 207 14.54 2.09 -10.90
CA GLN A 207 15.80 2.73 -10.52
C GLN A 207 16.81 1.69 -10.00
N ALA A 208 16.33 0.67 -9.30
CA ALA A 208 17.14 -0.46 -8.87
C ALA A 208 17.91 -1.14 -10.00
N GLN A 209 17.30 -1.36 -11.16
CA GLN A 209 17.96 -2.00 -12.30
C GLN A 209 19.18 -1.20 -12.77
N ILE A 210 19.11 0.14 -12.67
CA ILE A 210 20.24 1.02 -12.98
C ILE A 210 21.32 0.90 -11.92
N ILE A 211 20.94 0.94 -10.63
CA ILE A 211 21.89 0.85 -9.52
C ILE A 211 22.58 -0.53 -9.51
N GLU A 212 21.84 -1.62 -9.66
CA GLU A 212 22.41 -2.98 -9.64
C GLU A 212 23.37 -3.23 -10.82
N ARG A 213 23.17 -2.56 -11.96
CA ARG A 213 24.10 -2.64 -13.10
C ARG A 213 25.41 -1.89 -12.85
N ASP A 214 25.32 -0.72 -12.21
CA ASP A 214 26.43 0.23 -12.14
C ASP A 214 27.32 0.02 -10.89
N PHE A 215 26.89 -0.77 -9.90
CA PHE A 215 27.62 -0.97 -8.64
C PHE A 215 27.91 -2.45 -8.34
N GLN A 216 29.19 -2.78 -8.12
CA GLN A 216 29.63 -4.15 -7.80
C GLN A 216 29.77 -4.41 -6.29
N LYS A 217 29.86 -3.36 -5.45
CA LYS A 217 30.07 -3.49 -4.01
C LYS A 217 28.76 -3.27 -3.23
N PRO A 218 28.45 -4.09 -2.21
CA PRO A 218 27.22 -3.95 -1.42
C PRO A 218 27.07 -2.60 -0.70
N GLU A 219 28.16 -2.04 -0.18
CA GLU A 219 28.15 -0.75 0.54
C GLU A 219 27.78 0.42 -0.38
N ASP A 220 28.26 0.39 -1.63
CA ASP A 220 27.92 1.39 -2.63
C ASP A 220 26.45 1.27 -3.03
N LEU A 221 25.94 0.05 -3.19
CA LEU A 221 24.53 -0.23 -3.49
C LEU A 221 23.61 0.31 -2.38
N GLU A 222 23.94 0.08 -1.11
CA GLU A 222 23.15 0.57 0.01
C GLU A 222 23.12 2.10 0.06
N LYS A 223 24.28 2.74 -0.06
CA LYS A 223 24.39 4.20 -0.08
C LYS A 223 23.57 4.81 -1.22
N GLN A 224 23.62 4.20 -2.40
CA GLN A 224 22.88 4.68 -3.57
C GLN A 224 21.38 4.47 -3.44
N ALA A 225 20.94 3.32 -2.93
CA ALA A 225 19.53 3.08 -2.64
C ALA A 225 18.98 4.16 -1.67
N ARG A 226 19.69 4.43 -0.57
CA ARG A 226 19.29 5.49 0.39
C ARG A 226 19.29 6.87 -0.25
N ASN A 227 20.25 7.17 -1.14
CA ASN A 227 20.27 8.42 -1.89
C ASN A 227 19.05 8.56 -2.81
N VAL A 228 18.70 7.51 -3.56
CA VAL A 228 17.50 7.49 -4.41
C VAL A 228 16.25 7.74 -3.58
N LEU A 229 16.06 7.03 -2.47
CA LEU A 229 14.91 7.24 -1.58
C LEU A 229 14.88 8.67 -1.03
N SER A 230 16.01 9.24 -0.63
CA SER A 230 16.10 10.60 -0.09
C SER A 230 15.76 11.66 -1.13
N VAL A 231 16.29 11.53 -2.35
CA VAL A 231 16.01 12.45 -3.47
C VAL A 231 14.54 12.36 -3.85
N SER A 232 14.02 11.14 -4.05
CA SER A 232 12.62 10.94 -4.42
C SER A 232 11.65 11.45 -3.35
N LEU A 233 11.98 11.31 -2.05
CA LEU A 233 11.19 11.88 -0.96
C LEU A 233 11.17 13.42 -1.02
N ARG A 234 12.31 14.07 -1.26
CA ARG A 234 12.42 15.54 -1.41
C ARG A 234 11.63 16.05 -2.60
N GLU A 235 11.75 15.40 -3.74
CA GLU A 235 11.04 15.78 -4.97
C GLU A 235 9.53 15.58 -4.87
N SER A 236 9.11 14.52 -4.20
CA SER A 236 7.69 14.24 -3.99
C SER A 236 7.03 15.21 -3.01
N GLY A 237 7.78 15.75 -2.06
CA GLY A 237 7.30 16.70 -1.06
C GLY A 237 6.67 16.05 0.18
N HIS A 238 6.04 16.89 1.00
CA HIS A 238 5.52 16.52 2.30
C HIS A 238 4.19 15.77 2.24
N PRO A 239 3.95 14.80 3.14
CA PRO A 239 2.61 14.25 3.34
C PRO A 239 1.63 15.30 3.88
N TRP A 240 0.36 15.10 3.57
CA TRP A 240 -0.74 15.96 3.96
C TRP A 240 -1.75 15.18 4.79
N ILE A 241 -2.42 15.88 5.71
CA ILE A 241 -3.52 15.35 6.51
C ILE A 241 -4.70 16.31 6.44
N CYS A 242 -5.92 15.78 6.35
CA CYS A 242 -7.14 16.52 6.62
C CYS A 242 -8.06 15.68 7.51
N LYS A 243 -8.93 16.37 8.25
CA LYS A 243 -9.88 15.78 9.18
C LYS A 243 -11.30 16.09 8.73
N ASN A 244 -12.23 15.17 8.94
CA ASN A 244 -13.63 15.43 8.67
C ASN A 244 -14.14 16.51 9.64
N ARG A 245 -15.02 17.38 9.16
CA ARG A 245 -15.58 18.51 9.92
C ARG A 245 -16.61 18.08 10.95
N LYS A 246 -17.38 17.03 10.65
CA LYS A 246 -18.41 16.49 11.53
C LYS A 246 -17.80 15.54 12.55
N ASP A 247 -16.81 14.75 12.12
CA ASP A 247 -16.13 13.77 12.97
C ASP A 247 -14.60 13.89 12.86
N PRO A 248 -13.93 14.61 13.76
CA PRO A 248 -12.48 14.81 13.71
C PRO A 248 -11.61 13.56 13.91
N GLU A 249 -12.22 12.42 14.29
CA GLU A 249 -11.55 11.11 14.35
C GLU A 249 -11.41 10.50 12.97
N ILE A 250 -12.26 10.89 12.00
CA ILE A 250 -12.11 10.50 10.59
C ILE A 250 -11.02 11.35 9.94
N VAL A 251 -9.93 10.69 9.58
CA VAL A 251 -8.69 11.27 9.06
C VAL A 251 -8.40 10.76 7.65
N VAL A 252 -8.01 11.68 6.78
CA VAL A 252 -7.54 11.36 5.44
C VAL A 252 -6.12 11.89 5.26
N ARG A 253 -5.21 11.01 4.86
CA ARG A 253 -3.82 11.34 4.53
C ARG A 253 -3.59 11.25 3.02
N PHE A 254 -2.79 12.17 2.52
CA PHE A 254 -2.26 12.09 1.16
C PHE A 254 -0.73 12.04 1.21
N VAL A 255 -0.16 11.00 0.61
CA VAL A 255 1.29 10.78 0.55
C VAL A 255 1.74 10.99 -0.89
N PRO A 256 2.36 12.13 -1.22
CA PRO A 256 2.71 12.45 -2.59
C PRO A 256 3.91 11.61 -3.07
N ALA A 257 3.85 11.19 -4.33
CA ALA A 257 4.78 10.31 -5.03
C ALA A 257 5.22 10.91 -6.38
N ARG A 258 4.82 12.15 -6.69
CA ARG A 258 4.96 12.89 -7.97
C ARG A 258 6.17 12.56 -8.86
N SER A 259 7.34 12.28 -8.29
CA SER A 259 8.55 11.95 -9.05
C SER A 259 8.54 10.54 -9.64
N LEU A 260 7.77 9.60 -9.09
CA LEU A 260 7.87 8.18 -9.41
C LEU A 260 7.30 7.84 -10.78
N LEU A 261 6.08 8.28 -11.07
CA LEU A 261 5.42 8.01 -12.35
C LEU A 261 5.99 8.84 -13.51
N LEU A 262 6.31 10.12 -13.24
CA LEU A 262 6.91 11.00 -14.22
C LEU A 262 8.30 10.53 -14.64
N ALA A 263 9.16 10.14 -13.68
CA ALA A 263 10.49 9.59 -14.00
C ALA A 263 10.42 8.27 -14.77
N GLN A 264 9.29 7.57 -14.70
CA GLN A 264 9.08 6.29 -15.36
C GLN A 264 8.39 6.40 -16.73
N GLY A 265 7.96 7.61 -17.14
CA GLY A 265 7.18 7.79 -18.37
C GLY A 265 5.84 7.05 -18.35
N MET A 266 5.39 6.62 -17.17
CA MET A 266 4.16 5.85 -16.99
C MET A 266 3.09 6.78 -16.45
N SER A 267 2.28 7.35 -17.34
CA SER A 267 1.04 8.01 -16.93
C SER A 267 -0.06 6.95 -16.84
N ASP A 268 -0.64 6.81 -15.65
CA ASP A 268 -1.90 6.09 -15.40
C ASP A 268 -1.85 4.55 -15.59
N LEU A 269 -1.09 3.87 -14.72
CA LEU A 269 -1.14 2.40 -14.63
C LEU A 269 -2.42 1.97 -13.89
N SER A 270 -3.51 1.85 -14.63
CA SER A 270 -4.79 1.34 -14.14
C SER A 270 -5.09 -0.08 -14.62
N SER A 271 -6.02 -0.75 -13.95
CA SER A 271 -6.51 -2.06 -14.41
C SER A 271 -7.18 -1.96 -15.79
N ALA A 272 -7.81 -0.83 -16.11
CA ALA A 272 -8.35 -0.55 -17.45
C ALA A 272 -7.25 -0.48 -18.50
N TYR A 273 -6.15 0.21 -18.19
CA TYR A 273 -4.98 0.27 -19.07
C TYR A 273 -4.40 -1.13 -19.36
N ILE A 274 -4.28 -1.98 -18.34
CA ILE A 274 -3.83 -3.37 -18.54
C ILE A 274 -4.81 -4.16 -19.42
N ARG A 275 -6.13 -4.02 -19.21
CA ARG A 275 -7.12 -4.69 -20.06
C ARG A 275 -7.04 -4.23 -21.52
N ASN A 276 -6.81 -2.95 -21.77
CA ASN A 276 -6.61 -2.45 -23.13
C ASN A 276 -5.38 -3.09 -23.81
N ILE A 277 -4.27 -3.30 -23.09
CA ILE A 277 -3.11 -4.04 -23.62
C ILE A 277 -3.51 -5.46 -24.01
N VAL A 278 -4.29 -6.14 -23.16
CA VAL A 278 -4.81 -7.48 -23.45
C VAL A 278 -5.75 -7.49 -24.65
N GLU A 279 -6.62 -6.50 -24.79
CA GLU A 279 -7.54 -6.42 -25.94
C GLU A 279 -6.78 -6.21 -27.25
N ILE A 280 -5.72 -5.40 -27.25
CA ILE A 280 -4.91 -5.10 -28.43
C ILE A 280 -4.03 -6.31 -28.82
N HIS A 281 -3.40 -6.97 -27.85
CA HIS A 281 -2.39 -8.00 -28.11
C HIS A 281 -2.88 -9.44 -27.90
N GLY A 282 -4.04 -9.62 -27.27
CA GLY A 282 -4.55 -10.92 -26.80
C GLY A 282 -5.19 -11.82 -27.86
N PRO A 283 -5.99 -11.34 -28.83
CA PRO A 283 -6.72 -12.21 -29.76
C PRO A 283 -5.79 -13.01 -30.70
N ASP A 284 -4.76 -12.36 -31.26
CA ASP A 284 -3.88 -12.93 -32.30
C ASP A 284 -2.39 -13.01 -31.88
N GLY A 285 -2.03 -12.48 -30.71
CA GLY A 285 -0.64 -12.36 -30.21
C GLY A 285 -0.40 -13.00 -28.84
N ALA A 286 -1.18 -14.03 -28.48
CA ALA A 286 -0.97 -14.81 -27.26
C ALA A 286 0.47 -15.37 -27.19
N GLY A 287 1.07 -15.38 -26.00
CA GLY A 287 2.49 -15.68 -25.81
C GLY A 287 3.40 -14.46 -25.61
N GLU A 288 4.61 -14.50 -26.17
CA GLU A 288 5.72 -13.57 -25.87
C GLU A 288 5.37 -12.09 -26.07
N ILE A 289 4.60 -11.74 -27.10
CA ILE A 289 4.23 -10.34 -27.40
C ILE A 289 3.40 -9.72 -26.26
N LEU A 290 2.41 -10.45 -25.76
CA LEU A 290 1.59 -9.99 -24.64
C LEU A 290 2.43 -9.89 -23.35
N VAL A 291 3.30 -10.87 -23.10
CA VAL A 291 4.21 -10.86 -21.95
C VAL A 291 5.14 -9.65 -21.99
N ASP A 292 5.72 -9.34 -23.15
CA ASP A 292 6.58 -8.17 -23.35
C ASP A 292 5.81 -6.87 -23.14
N ALA A 293 4.60 -6.76 -23.71
CA ALA A 293 3.75 -5.58 -23.53
C ALA A 293 3.39 -5.34 -22.05
N LEU A 294 3.16 -6.41 -21.29
CA LEU A 294 2.84 -6.37 -19.87
C LEU A 294 4.06 -6.27 -18.93
N THR A 295 5.26 -6.52 -19.43
CA THR A 295 6.49 -6.49 -18.63
C THR A 295 6.72 -5.09 -18.06
N GLY A 296 7.00 -5.04 -16.76
CA GLY A 296 7.11 -3.80 -15.98
C GLY A 296 5.77 -3.14 -15.64
N LYS A 297 4.63 -3.70 -16.07
CA LYS A 297 3.28 -3.13 -15.84
C LYS A 297 2.40 -4.06 -15.01
N ALA A 298 2.30 -5.33 -15.40
CA ALA A 298 1.63 -6.35 -14.59
C ALA A 298 2.57 -6.88 -13.50
N LEU A 299 2.04 -7.30 -12.36
CA LEU A 299 2.87 -7.87 -11.29
C LEU A 299 3.44 -9.24 -11.66
N ASN A 300 2.70 -10.02 -12.44
CA ASN A 300 3.17 -11.28 -12.99
C ASN A 300 2.59 -11.50 -14.40
N PRO A 301 3.28 -10.98 -15.44
CA PRO A 301 2.84 -11.11 -16.83
C PRO A 301 2.61 -12.56 -17.27
N ILE A 302 3.50 -13.48 -16.86
CA ILE A 302 3.47 -14.89 -17.25
C ILE A 302 2.26 -15.62 -16.65
N ILE A 303 2.03 -15.47 -15.34
CA ILE A 303 0.86 -16.07 -14.69
C ILE A 303 -0.42 -15.49 -15.29
N PHE A 304 -0.44 -14.18 -15.54
CA PHE A 304 -1.61 -13.54 -16.09
C PHE A 304 -1.93 -14.02 -17.52
N GLU A 305 -0.92 -14.17 -18.37
CA GLU A 305 -1.06 -14.76 -19.70
C GLU A 305 -1.59 -16.21 -19.62
N SER A 306 -1.02 -17.03 -18.75
CA SER A 306 -1.47 -18.41 -18.52
C SER A 306 -2.93 -18.52 -18.05
N MET A 307 -3.38 -17.57 -17.22
CA MET A 307 -4.78 -17.47 -16.79
C MET A 307 -5.70 -17.12 -17.97
N LEU A 308 -5.28 -16.22 -18.86
CA LEU A 308 -6.05 -15.85 -20.06
C LEU A 308 -6.13 -17.01 -21.06
N GLU A 309 -5.05 -17.76 -21.26
CA GLU A 309 -5.08 -18.98 -22.08
C GLU A 309 -6.04 -20.02 -21.51
N SER A 310 -6.00 -20.24 -20.19
CA SER A 310 -6.86 -21.21 -19.52
C SER A 310 -8.33 -20.86 -19.69
N LYS A 311 -8.68 -19.56 -19.58
CA LYS A 311 -10.04 -19.09 -19.81
C LYS A 311 -10.52 -19.33 -21.24
N ARG A 312 -9.67 -19.05 -22.24
CA ARG A 312 -9.98 -19.28 -23.67
C ARG A 312 -10.19 -20.74 -24.03
N ARG A 313 -9.61 -21.69 -23.28
CA ARG A 313 -9.84 -23.14 -23.51
C ARG A 313 -11.18 -23.62 -22.96
N ILE A 314 -11.82 -22.85 -22.08
CA ILE A 314 -13.09 -23.20 -21.43
C ILE A 314 -14.28 -22.62 -22.21
N GLU A 315 -14.07 -21.55 -22.97
CA GLU A 315 -15.04 -20.90 -23.86
C GLU A 315 -15.09 -21.58 -25.24
#